data_AF-A0A1G2K658-F1
#
_entry.id   AF-A0A1G2K658-F1
#
_cell.length_a   1.000
_cell.length_b   1.000
_cell.length_c   1.000
_cell.angle_alpha   90.00
_cell.angle_beta   90.00
_cell.angle_gamma   90.00
#
_symmetry.space_group_name_H-M   'P 1'
#
loop_
_entity.id
_entity.type
_entity.pdbx_description
1 polymer ?
#
loop_
_entity_poly.entity_id
_entity_poly.type
_entity_poly.pdbx_seq_one_letter_code
_entity_poly.pdbx_strand_id
1 'polypeptide(L)'
;MSWPIGKNMTEKAPINQEREDKSRVRTEQEYVDMCVQYALSIGWVKEAQKDFLIEKYLKPIHRKYLEIIEELRKEKVPEDDLAKTVLRMNNCLESTRRIGSTDPENIIRSIEDARNRAQDEYAEYALTSLLDFVSEIARS
;
A
#
# COMPACT_ATOMS: atom_id res chain seq x y z
N MET A 1 -45.15 -34.97 -11.90
CA MET A 1 -45.00 -33.87 -12.90
C MET A 1 -45.89 -32.73 -12.40
N SER A 2 -45.51 -31.47 -12.19
CA SER A 2 -44.27 -30.70 -12.38
C SER A 2 -44.34 -29.57 -11.33
N TRP A 3 -43.24 -29.26 -10.66
CA TRP A 3 -43.10 -28.04 -9.84
C TRP A 3 -42.51 -26.92 -10.70
N PRO A 4 -42.94 -25.66 -10.56
CA PRO A 4 -42.35 -24.56 -11.31
C PRO A 4 -40.95 -24.25 -10.79
N ILE A 5 -39.98 -24.25 -11.70
CA ILE A 5 -38.58 -23.88 -11.48
C ILE A 5 -38.55 -22.38 -11.15
N GLY A 6 -38.40 -22.05 -9.87
CA GLY A 6 -37.99 -20.72 -9.45
C GLY A 6 -36.58 -20.46 -9.98
N LYS A 7 -36.47 -19.63 -11.03
CA LYS A 7 -35.22 -18.97 -11.40
C LYS A 7 -34.85 -18.00 -10.27
N ASN A 8 -34.14 -18.49 -9.25
CA ASN A 8 -33.24 -17.63 -8.48
C ASN A 8 -31.99 -17.44 -9.33
N MET A 9 -32.05 -16.49 -10.27
CA MET A 9 -30.84 -15.82 -10.72
C MET A 9 -30.39 -14.95 -9.54
N THR A 10 -29.61 -15.54 -8.65
CA THR A 10 -28.75 -14.76 -7.77
C THR A 10 -27.73 -14.12 -8.70
N GLU A 11 -28.03 -12.93 -9.19
CA GLU A 11 -27.03 -12.01 -9.74
C GLU A 11 -25.90 -12.00 -8.74
N LYS A 12 -24.77 -12.59 -9.11
CA LYS A 12 -23.52 -12.38 -8.39
C LYS A 12 -23.26 -10.88 -8.53
N ALA A 13 -23.54 -10.12 -7.48
CA ALA A 13 -23.05 -8.77 -7.35
C ALA A 13 -21.56 -8.78 -7.74
N PRO A 14 -21.08 -7.86 -8.60
CA PRO A 14 -19.66 -7.78 -8.93
C PRO A 14 -18.94 -7.26 -7.68
N ILE A 15 -18.58 -8.15 -6.75
CA ILE A 15 -18.05 -7.76 -5.43
C ILE A 15 -16.63 -7.21 -5.50
N ASN A 16 -15.89 -7.32 -6.62
CA ASN A 16 -14.44 -7.04 -6.61
C ASN A 16 -13.89 -6.09 -7.68
N GLN A 17 -14.66 -5.56 -8.63
CA GLN A 17 -14.06 -4.70 -9.68
C GLN A 17 -14.00 -3.21 -9.32
N GLU A 18 -14.91 -2.68 -8.49
CA GLU A 18 -14.93 -1.23 -8.19
C GLU A 18 -13.99 -0.79 -7.05
N ARG A 19 -13.42 -1.74 -6.29
CA ARG A 19 -12.49 -1.41 -5.19
C ARG A 19 -11.02 -1.32 -5.62
N GLU A 20 -10.66 -1.89 -6.76
CA GLU A 20 -9.25 -1.90 -7.21
C GLU A 20 -8.81 -0.58 -7.85
N ASP A 21 -9.76 0.31 -8.21
CA ASP A 21 -9.47 1.51 -9.01
C ASP A 21 -9.26 2.82 -8.23
N LYS A 22 -9.35 2.81 -6.89
CA LYS A 22 -9.17 4.05 -6.10
C LYS A 22 -8.38 3.79 -4.83
N SER A 23 -7.08 4.05 -4.88
CA SER A 23 -6.33 4.18 -3.64
C SER A 23 -6.85 5.36 -2.81
N ARG A 24 -6.87 5.15 -1.50
CA ARG A 24 -7.23 6.12 -0.47
C ARG A 24 -6.05 6.99 -0.02
N VAL A 25 -4.81 6.66 -0.40
CA VAL A 25 -3.62 7.43 -0.01
C VAL A 25 -3.34 8.51 -1.05
N ARG A 26 -3.53 9.77 -0.66
CA ARG A 26 -3.18 10.94 -1.49
C ARG A 26 -2.24 11.90 -0.79
N THR A 27 -2.14 11.80 0.53
CA THR A 27 -1.35 12.68 1.39
C THR A 27 -0.63 11.90 2.48
N GLU A 28 0.42 12.51 3.05
CA GLU A 28 1.16 11.95 4.20
C GLU A 28 0.22 11.71 5.38
N GLN A 29 -0.71 12.65 5.63
CA GLN A 29 -1.66 12.56 6.74
C GLN A 29 -2.66 11.41 6.57
N GLU A 30 -3.21 11.21 5.37
CA GLU A 30 -4.13 10.09 5.11
C GLU A 30 -3.42 8.74 5.29
N TYR A 31 -2.16 8.63 4.84
CA TYR A 31 -1.36 7.43 5.05
C TYR A 31 -1.11 7.19 6.54
N VAL A 32 -0.67 8.22 7.27
CA VAL A 32 -0.42 8.15 8.71
C VAL A 32 -1.68 7.76 9.47
N ASP A 33 -2.80 8.43 9.22
CA ASP A 33 -4.07 8.18 9.92
C ASP A 33 -4.56 6.76 9.66
N MET A 34 -4.52 6.30 8.41
CA MET A 34 -4.91 4.93 8.06
C MET A 34 -4.08 3.90 8.83
N CYS A 35 -2.76 4.05 8.86
CA CYS A 35 -1.87 3.10 9.52
C CYS A 35 -2.01 3.14 11.05
N VAL A 36 -2.07 4.33 11.64
CA VAL A 36 -2.20 4.51 13.09
C VAL A 36 -3.57 4.04 13.59
N GLN A 37 -4.67 4.42 12.94
CA GLN A 37 -6.01 3.99 13.33
C GLN A 37 -6.13 2.46 13.29
N TYR A 38 -5.59 1.83 12.25
CA TYR A 38 -5.58 0.37 12.15
C TYR A 38 -4.77 -0.25 13.30
N ALA A 39 -3.53 0.20 13.50
CA ALA A 39 -2.64 -0.34 14.54
C ALA A 39 -3.21 -0.20 15.96
N LEU A 40 -3.85 0.94 16.26
CA LEU A 40 -4.53 1.16 17.55
C LEU A 40 -5.78 0.27 17.70
N SER A 41 -6.61 0.17 16.66
CA SER A 41 -7.86 -0.61 16.71
C SER A 41 -7.64 -2.11 16.94
N ILE A 42 -6.53 -2.66 16.45
CA ILE A 42 -6.16 -4.07 16.61
C ILE A 42 -5.33 -4.30 17.90
N GLY A 43 -4.91 -3.23 18.58
CA GLY A 43 -4.10 -3.31 19.81
C GLY A 43 -2.63 -3.64 19.57
N TRP A 44 -2.13 -3.44 18.34
CA TRP A 44 -0.74 -3.69 17.96
C TRP A 44 0.22 -2.59 18.43
N VAL A 45 -0.29 -1.39 18.63
CA VAL A 45 0.47 -0.22 19.08
C VAL A 45 -0.30 0.39 20.24
N LYS A 46 0.40 0.75 21.32
CA LYS A 46 -0.17 1.57 22.41
C LYS A 46 -0.08 3.04 22.01
N GLU A 47 -0.95 3.89 22.54
CA GLU A 47 -0.91 5.35 22.31
C GLU A 47 0.50 5.94 22.50
N ALA A 48 1.23 5.52 23.54
CA ALA A 48 2.60 5.99 23.79
C ALA A 48 3.64 5.61 22.72
N GLN A 49 3.34 4.62 21.86
CA GLN A 49 4.21 4.16 20.78
C GLN A 49 3.82 4.76 19.42
N LYS A 50 2.71 5.53 19.36
CA LYS A 50 2.19 6.14 18.13
C LYS A 50 3.21 7.08 17.50
N ASP A 51 3.77 8.01 18.29
CA ASP A 51 4.70 9.01 17.77
C ASP A 51 5.96 8.37 17.20
N PHE A 52 6.46 7.32 17.86
CA PHE A 52 7.59 6.53 17.34
C PHE A 52 7.26 5.87 15.99
N LEU A 53 6.10 5.24 15.86
CA LEU A 53 5.66 4.64 14.59
C LEU A 53 5.57 5.70 13.48
N ILE A 54 5.00 6.87 13.78
CA ILE A 54 4.82 7.95 12.82
C ILE A 54 6.17 8.50 12.35
N GLU A 55 7.04 8.87 13.28
CA GLU A 55 8.29 9.56 12.97
C GLU A 55 9.37 8.62 12.43
N LYS A 56 9.47 7.39 12.96
CA LYS A 56 10.50 6.44 12.51
C LYS A 56 10.14 5.76 11.19
N TYR A 57 8.87 5.44 10.95
CA TYR A 57 8.46 4.62 9.81
C TYR A 57 7.53 5.36 8.85
N LEU A 58 6.35 5.79 9.29
CA LEU A 58 5.30 6.21 8.38
C LEU A 58 5.65 7.46 7.56
N LYS A 59 6.13 8.52 8.20
CA LYS A 59 6.53 9.75 7.50
C LYS A 59 7.73 9.50 6.56
N PRO A 60 8.83 8.86 7.01
CA PRO A 60 9.94 8.53 6.11
C PRO A 60 9.52 7.70 4.90
N ILE A 61 8.70 6.66 5.08
CA ILE A 61 8.20 5.81 3.99
C ILE A 61 7.43 6.63 2.95
N HIS A 62 6.51 7.50 3.41
CA HIS A 62 5.73 8.33 2.51
C HIS A 62 6.59 9.36 1.75
N ARG A 63 7.60 9.95 2.41
CA ARG A 63 8.53 10.86 1.74
C ARG A 63 9.34 10.15 0.67
N LYS A 64 9.86 8.95 0.97
CA LYS A 64 10.59 8.16 -0.03
C LYS A 64 9.70 7.78 -1.21
N TYR A 65 8.44 7.44 -0.96
CA TYR A 65 7.45 7.22 -2.01
C TYR A 65 7.32 8.42 -2.95
N LEU A 66 7.23 9.64 -2.42
CA LEU A 66 7.16 10.85 -3.24
C LEU A 66 8.45 11.12 -4.03
N GLU A 67 9.61 10.89 -3.41
CA GLU A 67 10.92 11.01 -4.07
C GLU A 67 11.02 10.10 -5.29
N ILE A 68 10.61 8.83 -5.15
CA ILE A 68 10.61 7.85 -6.25
C ILE A 68 9.71 8.30 -7.39
N ILE A 69 8.52 8.83 -7.10
CA ILE A 69 7.62 9.36 -8.14
C ILE A 69 8.25 10.55 -8.87
N GLU A 70 8.95 11.43 -8.14
CA GLU A 70 9.63 12.57 -8.73
C GLU A 70 10.84 12.14 -9.58
N GLU A 71 11.57 11.11 -9.17
CA GLU A 71 12.65 10.47 -9.95
C GLU A 71 12.10 9.94 -11.29
N LEU A 72 11.02 9.14 -11.27
CA LEU A 72 10.38 8.63 -12.48
C LEU A 72 9.90 9.76 -13.41
N ARG A 73 9.38 10.86 -12.85
CA ARG A 73 9.01 12.05 -13.64
C ARG A 73 10.22 12.71 -14.29
N LYS A 74 11.35 12.83 -13.58
CA LYS A 74 12.60 13.38 -14.12
C LYS A 74 13.18 12.53 -15.25
N GLU A 75 12.98 11.21 -15.17
CA GLU A 75 13.35 10.26 -16.22
C GLU A 75 12.39 10.27 -17.44
N LYS A 76 11.35 11.10 -17.42
CA LYS A 76 10.35 11.23 -18.49
C LYS A 76 9.61 9.93 -18.80
N VAL A 77 9.30 9.15 -17.75
CA VAL A 77 8.40 7.99 -17.85
C VAL A 77 7.06 8.44 -18.45
N PRO A 78 6.47 7.69 -19.41
CA PRO A 78 5.18 8.01 -19.99
C PRO A 78 4.10 8.20 -18.91
N GLU A 79 3.25 9.21 -19.04
CA GLU A 79 2.26 9.56 -18.01
C GLU A 79 1.32 8.39 -17.66
N ASP A 80 0.92 7.59 -18.66
CA ASP A 80 0.06 6.42 -18.46
C ASP A 80 0.75 5.34 -17.61
N ASP A 81 2.06 5.15 -17.79
CA ASP A 81 2.83 4.18 -17.02
C ASP A 81 3.16 4.71 -15.63
N LEU A 82 3.50 6.00 -15.53
CA LEU A 82 3.64 6.69 -14.25
C LEU A 82 2.36 6.56 -13.42
N ALA A 83 1.18 6.79 -14.00
CA ALA A 83 -0.10 6.67 -13.30
C ALA A 83 -0.33 5.24 -12.76
N LYS A 84 -0.01 4.20 -13.55
CA LYS A 84 -0.08 2.80 -13.10
C LYS A 84 0.91 2.52 -11.97
N THR A 85 2.14 3.00 -12.07
CA THR A 85 3.16 2.84 -11.03
C THR A 85 2.73 3.53 -9.75
N VAL A 86 2.23 4.78 -9.82
CA VAL A 86 1.70 5.52 -8.68
C VAL A 86 0.55 4.76 -8.01
N LEU A 87 -0.39 4.21 -8.78
CA LEU A 87 -1.50 3.41 -8.25
C LEU A 87 -0.99 2.15 -7.53
N ARG A 88 -0.03 1.42 -8.12
CA ARG A 88 0.58 0.24 -7.50
C ARG A 88 1.31 0.57 -6.21
N MET A 89 2.11 1.62 -6.21
CA MET A 89 2.81 2.09 -5.01
C MET A 89 1.84 2.52 -3.91
N ASN A 90 0.75 3.19 -4.27
CA ASN A 90 -0.31 3.56 -3.35
C ASN A 90 -0.99 2.33 -2.71
N ASN A 91 -1.29 1.31 -3.51
CA ASN A 91 -1.81 0.03 -3.02
C ASN A 91 -0.78 -0.70 -2.11
N CYS A 92 0.51 -0.54 -2.40
CA CYS A 92 1.58 -1.02 -1.52
C CYS A 92 1.55 -0.29 -0.17
N LEU A 93 1.49 1.05 -0.16
CA LEU A 93 1.33 1.84 1.08
C LEU A 93 0.09 1.40 1.88
N GLU A 94 -1.05 1.20 1.23
CA GLU A 94 -2.22 0.66 1.90
C GLU A 94 -2.01 -0.72 2.50
N SER A 95 -1.25 -1.59 1.82
CA SER A 95 -0.92 -2.91 2.33
C SER A 95 0.00 -2.83 3.55
N THR A 96 0.89 -1.85 3.59
CA THR A 96 1.72 -1.57 4.77
C THR A 96 0.89 -1.14 5.98
N ARG A 97 -0.40 -0.76 5.86
CA ARG A 97 -1.24 -0.51 7.06
C ARG A 97 -1.31 -1.71 8.00
N ARG A 98 -1.07 -2.91 7.48
CA ARG A 98 -0.94 -4.15 8.27
C ARG A 98 0.40 -4.25 9.01
N ILE A 99 1.08 -3.14 9.30
CA ILE A 99 2.17 -3.06 10.27
C ILE A 99 1.67 -3.63 11.60
N GLY A 100 1.84 -4.94 11.75
CA GLY A 100 1.81 -5.63 13.01
C GLY A 100 2.88 -5.00 13.88
N SER A 101 2.45 -4.13 14.79
CA SER A 101 3.20 -3.78 16.00
C SER A 101 4.64 -3.34 15.76
N THR A 102 4.89 -2.19 15.15
CA THR A 102 6.26 -1.62 15.03
C THR A 102 7.31 -2.56 14.40
N ASP A 103 6.90 -3.72 13.87
CA ASP A 103 7.79 -4.74 13.37
C ASP A 103 8.07 -4.40 11.91
N PRO A 104 9.28 -3.90 11.61
CA PRO A 104 9.62 -3.53 10.25
C PRO A 104 9.53 -4.71 9.28
N GLU A 105 9.66 -5.96 9.74
CA GLU A 105 9.57 -7.16 8.89
C GLU A 105 8.19 -7.29 8.23
N ASN A 106 7.12 -6.85 8.89
CA ASN A 106 5.79 -6.85 8.29
C ASN A 106 5.66 -5.81 7.16
N ILE A 107 6.37 -4.69 7.27
CA ILE A 107 6.43 -3.67 6.21
C ILE A 107 7.23 -4.22 5.03
N ILE A 108 8.44 -4.71 5.31
CA ILE A 108 9.36 -5.29 4.34
C ILE A 108 8.64 -6.37 3.53
N ARG A 109 8.03 -7.35 4.20
CA ARG A 109 7.28 -8.43 3.55
C ARG A 109 6.11 -7.91 2.69
N SER A 110 5.39 -6.88 3.15
CA SER A 110 4.28 -6.30 2.38
C SER A 110 4.76 -5.62 1.09
N ILE A 111 5.90 -4.93 1.15
CA ILE A 111 6.51 -4.28 0.00
C ILE A 111 7.14 -5.34 -0.93
N GLU A 112 7.80 -6.35 -0.38
CA GLU A 112 8.39 -7.46 -1.12
C GLU A 112 7.31 -8.25 -1.89
N ASP A 113 6.18 -8.56 -1.25
CA ASP A 113 5.03 -9.19 -1.90
C ASP A 113 4.47 -8.32 -3.05
N ALA A 114 4.45 -6.99 -2.89
CA ALA A 114 4.04 -6.08 -3.95
C ALA A 114 5.04 -6.08 -5.11
N ARG A 115 6.34 -6.02 -4.80
CA ARG A 115 7.45 -6.07 -5.77
C ARG A 115 7.43 -7.36 -6.58
N ASN A 116 7.27 -8.51 -5.92
CA ASN A 116 7.23 -9.82 -6.57
C ASN A 116 6.00 -10.01 -7.49
N ARG A 117 4.96 -9.17 -7.33
CA ARG A 117 3.78 -9.14 -8.22
C ARG A 117 3.89 -8.07 -9.31
N ALA A 118 4.90 -7.21 -9.27
CA ALA A 118 5.13 -6.24 -10.33
C ALA A 118 5.44 -6.96 -11.64
N GLN A 119 4.88 -6.46 -12.74
CA GLN A 119 5.07 -7.04 -14.08
C GLN A 119 5.69 -6.02 -15.06
N ASP A 120 5.88 -4.78 -14.61
CA ASP A 120 6.46 -3.68 -15.35
C ASP A 120 7.71 -3.16 -14.63
N GLU A 121 8.68 -2.71 -15.41
CA GLU A 121 9.98 -2.27 -14.92
C GLU A 121 9.90 -1.05 -13.99
N TYR A 122 8.97 -0.13 -14.23
CA TYR A 122 8.83 1.08 -13.42
C TYR A 122 8.28 0.76 -12.02
N ALA A 123 7.26 -0.10 -11.91
CA ALA A 123 6.79 -0.56 -10.60
C ALA A 123 7.82 -1.46 -9.90
N GLU A 124 8.54 -2.31 -10.62
CA GLU A 124 9.62 -3.11 -10.04
C GLU A 124 10.72 -2.22 -9.45
N TYR A 125 11.18 -1.22 -10.21
CA TYR A 125 12.13 -0.22 -9.76
C TYR A 125 11.61 0.49 -8.51
N ALA A 126 10.41 1.07 -8.60
CA ALA A 126 9.85 1.88 -7.53
C ALA A 126 9.66 1.09 -6.22
N LEU A 127 9.17 -0.15 -6.32
CA LEU A 127 8.97 -1.02 -5.16
C LEU A 127 10.30 -1.54 -4.60
N THR A 128 11.30 -1.77 -5.45
CA THR A 128 12.66 -2.14 -5.01
C THR A 128 13.32 -0.98 -4.27
N SER A 129 13.28 0.24 -4.80
CA SER A 129 13.82 1.44 -4.14
C SER A 129 13.14 1.71 -2.79
N LEU A 130 11.83 1.47 -2.70
CA LEU A 130 11.11 1.59 -1.43
C LEU A 130 11.50 0.47 -0.46
N LEU A 131 11.63 -0.77 -0.92
CA LEU A 131 12.03 -1.93 -0.12
C LEU A 131 13.43 -1.74 0.48
N ASP A 132 14.38 -1.28 -0.33
CA ASP A 132 15.77 -1.02 0.09
C ASP A 132 15.79 0.04 1.21
N PHE A 133 15.06 1.14 1.02
CA PHE A 133 14.95 2.20 2.01
C PHE A 133 14.31 1.74 3.33
N VAL A 134 13.20 1.00 3.27
CA VAL A 134 12.57 0.47 4.48
C VAL A 134 13.48 -0.53 5.19
N SER A 135 14.18 -1.36 4.43
CA SER A 135 15.14 -2.32 4.98
C SER A 135 16.31 -1.62 5.68
N GLU A 136 16.72 -0.44 5.23
CA GLU A 136 17.73 0.38 5.89
C GLU A 136 17.21 0.99 7.19
N ILE A 137 16.02 1.60 7.19
CA ILE A 137 15.36 2.13 8.39
C ILE A 137 15.18 1.04 9.45
N ALA A 138 14.87 -0.18 9.03
CA ALA A 138 14.68 -1.32 9.92
C ALA A 138 15.97 -1.73 10.66
N ARG A 139 17.14 -1.53 10.04
CA ARG A 139 18.46 -1.87 10.58
C ARG A 139 19.09 -0.75 11.42
N SER A 140 18.62 0.49 11.26
CA SER A 140 19.06 1.69 11.99
C SER A 140 18.35 1.88 13.33
#